data_AF-A0A2N9NGP3-F1
#
_entry.id   AF-A0A2N9NGP3-F1
#
_cell.length_a   1.000
_cell.length_b   1.000
_cell.length_c   1.000
_cell.angle_alpha   90.00
_cell.angle_beta   90.00
_cell.angle_gamma   90.00
#
_symmetry.space_group_name_H-M   'P 1'
#
loop_
_entity.id
_entity.type
_entity.pdbx_description
1 polymer ?
#
loop_
_entity_poly.entity_id
_entity_poly.type
_entity_poly.pdbx_seq_one_letter_code
_entity_poly.pdbx_strand_id
1 'polypeptide(L)' 'MSRNVNLDDEAVTALEAHRRGNESFSTVVKRLAAPPIRTFGDLERFLEEFEGPLFSDLEALKRIRERKAKKLTAQ' A
#
# COMPACT_ATOMS: atom_id res chain seq x y z
N MET A 1 17.10 1.05 9.21
CA MET A 1 16.39 -0.20 9.56
C MET A 1 15.95 -0.87 8.27
N SER A 2 16.73 -1.84 7.78
CA SER A 2 16.34 -2.67 6.64
C SER A 2 15.33 -3.70 7.15
N ARG A 3 14.09 -3.69 6.65
CA ARG A 3 13.16 -4.80 6.87
C ARG A 3 13.40 -5.81 5.76
N ASN A 4 13.74 -7.03 6.14
CA ASN A 4 13.76 -8.15 5.20
C ASN A 4 12.30 -8.57 4.97
N VAL A 5 11.91 -8.70 3.71
CA VAL A 5 10.60 -9.15 3.29
C VAL A 5 10.81 -10.44 2.52
N ASN A 6 10.08 -11.48 2.90
CA ASN A 6 10.06 -12.72 2.13
C ASN A 6 9.04 -12.54 1.01
N LEU A 7 9.50 -12.67 -0.22
CA LEU A 7 8.66 -12.67 -1.42
C LEU A 7 8.56 -14.10 -1.93
N ASP A 8 7.44 -14.44 -2.55
CA ASP A 8 7.30 -15.69 -3.29
C ASP A 8 8.05 -15.60 -4.63
N ASP A 9 8.33 -16.77 -5.22
CA ASP A 9 9.10 -16.86 -6.46
C ASP A 9 8.40 -16.13 -7.63
N GLU A 10 7.06 -16.10 -7.63
CA GLU A 10 6.25 -15.39 -8.62
C GLU A 10 6.43 -13.86 -8.52
N ALA A 11 6.34 -13.28 -7.32
CA ALA A 11 6.58 -11.84 -7.14
C ALA A 11 8.03 -11.46 -7.44
N VAL A 12 9.00 -12.31 -7.09
CA VAL A 12 10.41 -12.07 -7.46
C VAL A 12 10.56 -12.01 -8.98
N THR A 13 10.00 -12.98 -9.71
CA THR A 13 10.04 -13.02 -11.17
C THR A 13 9.39 -11.78 -11.80
N ALA A 14 8.23 -11.36 -11.27
CA ALA A 14 7.55 -10.15 -11.72
C ALA A 14 8.40 -8.88 -11.50
N LEU A 15 9.07 -8.76 -10.35
CA LEU A 15 9.96 -7.63 -10.06
C LEU A 15 11.20 -7.63 -10.96
N GLU A 16 11.77 -8.80 -11.26
CA GLU A 16 12.91 -8.91 -12.17
C GLU A 16 12.56 -8.48 -13.60
N ALA A 17 11.36 -8.83 -14.08
CA ALA A 17 10.88 -8.42 -15.40
C ALA A 17 10.80 -6.88 -15.55
N HIS A 18 10.57 -6.16 -14.45
CA HIS A 18 10.51 -4.70 -14.43
C HIS A 18 11.85 -4.03 -14.10
N ARG A 19 12.91 -4.78 -13.81
CA ARG A 19 14.23 -4.26 -13.43
C ARG A 19 14.95 -3.69 -14.65
N ARG A 20 15.53 -2.49 -14.53
CA ARG A 20 16.26 -1.82 -15.61
C ARG A 20 17.76 -1.78 -15.30
N GLY A 21 18.58 -2.41 -16.14
CA GLY A 21 20.03 -2.45 -15.95
C GLY A 21 20.43 -2.99 -14.57
N ASN A 22 21.30 -2.27 -13.87
CA ASN A 22 21.80 -2.64 -12.53
C ASN A 22 20.99 -2.04 -11.37
N GLU A 23 19.72 -1.69 -11.59
CA GLU A 23 18.83 -1.13 -10.57
C GLU A 23 18.66 -2.07 -9.36
N SER A 24 18.50 -1.52 -8.16
CA SER A 24 18.24 -2.31 -6.95
C SER A 24 16.77 -2.72 -6.86
N PHE A 25 16.47 -3.87 -6.25
CA PHE A 25 15.08 -4.32 -6.03
C PHE A 25 14.24 -3.28 -5.25
N SER A 26 14.85 -2.58 -4.28
CA SER A 26 14.15 -1.51 -3.55
C SER A 26 13.72 -0.37 -4.46
N THR A 27 14.52 -0.03 -5.47
CA THR A 27 14.20 1.01 -6.45
C THR A 27 13.07 0.56 -7.38
N VAL A 28 13.10 -0.69 -7.83
CA VAL A 28 12.04 -1.28 -8.66
C VAL A 28 10.70 -1.25 -7.91
N VAL A 29 10.68 -1.73 -6.65
CA VAL A 29 9.48 -1.74 -5.81
C VAL A 29 8.95 -0.32 -5.60
N LYS A 30 9.81 0.67 -5.33
CA LYS A 30 9.38 2.07 -5.16
C LYS A 30 8.78 2.68 -6.41
N ARG A 31 9.22 2.25 -7.60
CA ARG A 31 8.67 2.71 -8.87
C ARG A 31 7.30 2.10 -9.17
N LEU A 32 7.13 0.82 -8.84
CA LEU A 32 5.89 0.08 -9.10
C LEU A 32 4.82 0.31 -8.03
N ALA A 33 5.24 0.57 -6.79
CA ALA A 33 4.32 0.89 -5.71
C ALA A 33 3.69 2.26 -5.94
N ALA A 34 2.37 2.34 -5.78
CA ALA A 34 1.68 3.61 -5.78
C ALA A 34 2.28 4.55 -4.72
N PRO A 35 2.41 5.85 -5.01
CA PRO A 35 2.88 6.80 -4.02
C PRO A 35 1.98 6.75 -2.77
N PRO A 36 2.56 6.85 -1.56
CA PRO A 36 1.77 6.82 -0.35
C PRO A 36 0.83 8.03 -0.33
N ILE A 37 -0.45 7.79 -0.05
CA ILE A 37 -1.45 8.84 0.14
C ILE A 37 -1.12 9.57 1.45
N ARG A 38 -0.74 10.85 1.36
CA ARG A 38 -0.35 11.67 2.52
C ARG A 38 -1.34 12.78 2.81
N THR A 39 -2.05 13.25 1.80
CA THR A 39 -3.01 14.35 1.88
C THR A 39 -4.37 13.95 1.30
N PHE A 40 -5.40 14.75 1.59
CA PHE A 40 -6.71 14.58 0.96
C PHE A 40 -6.65 14.77 -0.56
N GLY A 41 -5.82 15.69 -1.08
CA GLY A 41 -5.64 15.86 -2.52
C GLY A 41 -4.96 14.65 -3.19
N ASP A 42 -4.04 13.97 -2.49
CA ASP A 42 -3.46 12.70 -2.99
C ASP A 42 -4.52 11.60 -3.05
N LEU A 43 -5.46 11.59 -2.09
CA LEU A 43 -6.56 10.65 -2.06
C LEU A 43 -7.56 10.93 -3.20
N GLU A 44 -7.92 12.19 -3.42
CA GLU A 44 -8.80 12.59 -4.52
C GLU A 44 -8.22 12.17 -5.87
N ARG A 45 -6.95 12.48 -6.13
CA ARG A 45 -6.28 12.08 -7.37
C ARG A 45 -6.19 10.57 -7.52
N PHE A 46 -5.89 9.85 -6.42
CA PHE A 46 -5.90 8.39 -6.43
C PHE A 46 -7.28 7.85 -6.81
N LEU A 47 -8.36 8.40 -6.25
CA LEU A 47 -9.74 7.97 -6.54
C LEU A 47 -10.19 8.33 -7.96
N GLU A 48 -9.73 9.45 -8.52
CA GLU A 48 -9.98 9.83 -9.92
C GLU A 48 -9.30 8.88 -10.91
N GLU A 49 -8.09 8.43 -10.61
CA GLU A 49 -7.31 7.50 -11.45
C GLU A 49 -7.67 6.02 -11.21
N PHE A 50 -8.41 5.71 -10.13
CA PHE A 50 -8.73 4.34 -9.74
C PHE A 50 -9.94 3.79 -10.51
N GLU A 51 -9.68 3.18 -11.67
CA GLU A 51 -10.66 2.34 -12.38
C GLU A 51 -10.72 0.94 -11.75
N GLY A 52 -11.42 0.80 -10.62
CA GLY A 52 -11.65 -0.49 -10.01
C GLY A 52 -12.63 -0.44 -8.83
N PRO A 53 -13.21 -1.58 -8.42
CA PRO A 53 -13.97 -1.62 -7.20
C PRO A 53 -13.07 -1.26 -6.03
N LEU A 54 -13.45 -0.22 -5.26
CA LEU A 54 -12.85 0.05 -3.95
C LEU A 54 -13.09 -1.15 -3.07
N PHE A 55 -12.11 -2.06 -3.00
CA PHE A 55 -12.07 -3.15 -2.05
C PHE A 55 -11.89 -2.57 -0.65
N SER A 56 -13.00 -2.12 -0.09
CA SER A 56 -13.11 -1.76 1.31
C SER A 56 -13.43 -3.04 2.06
N ASP A 57 -12.45 -3.59 2.77
CA ASP A 57 -12.70 -4.59 3.81
C ASP A 57 -13.49 -3.88 4.93
N LEU A 58 -14.81 -3.93 4.79
CA LEU A 58 -15.75 -3.27 5.69
C LEU A 58 -15.59 -3.77 7.13
N GLU A 59 -15.17 -5.03 7.32
CA GLU A 59 -14.90 -5.58 8.64
C GLU A 59 -13.61 -5.02 9.24
N ALA A 60 -12.55 -4.86 8.44
CA ALA A 60 -11.34 -4.17 8.89
C ALA A 60 -11.65 -2.71 9.30
N LEU A 61 -12.48 -2.00 8.52
CA LEU A 61 -12.89 -0.63 8.83
C LEU A 61 -13.75 -0.54 10.10
N LYS A 62 -14.68 -1.49 10.32
CA LYS A 62 -15.44 -1.57 11.57
C LYS A 62 -14.52 -1.78 12.76
N ARG A 63 -13.58 -2.74 12.68
CA ARG A 63 -12.60 -3.00 13.76
C ARG A 63 -11.77 -1.76 14.09
N ILE A 64 -11.36 -0.98 13.09
CA ILE A 64 -10.62 0.29 13.31
C ILE A 64 -11.50 1.32 13.99
N ARG A 65 -12.76 1.49 13.56
CA ARG A 65 -13.72 2.42 14.17
C ARG A 65 -14.01 2.06 15.62
N GLU A 66 -14.24 0.80 15.93
CA GLU A 66 -14.47 0.31 17.29
C GLU A 66 -13.26 0.57 18.20
N ARG A 67 -12.05 0.30 17.71
CA ARG A 67 -10.81 0.60 18.44
C ARG A 67 -10.67 2.10 18.73
N LYS A 68 -10.98 2.95 17.75
CA LYS A 68 -10.93 4.42 17.91
C LYS A 68 -11.98 4.93 18.89
N ALA A 69 -13.21 4.40 18.83
CA ALA A 69 -14.29 4.75 19.75
C ALA A 69 -13.95 4.37 21.19
N LYS A 70 -13.45 3.14 21.43
CA LYS A 70 -12.99 2.69 22.76
C LYS A 70 -11.87 3.57 23.32
N LYS A 71 -10.99 4.09 22.46
CA LYS A 71 -9.88 4.97 22.86
C LYS A 71 -10.35 6.38 23.24
N LEU A 72 -11.48 6.82 22.70
CA LEU A 72 -12.07 8.13 22.96
C LEU A 72 -12.93 8.14 24.24
N THR A 73 -13.57 7.00 24.57
CA THR A 73 -14.36 6.83 25.81
C THR A 73 -13.53 6.43 27.03
N ALA A 74 -12.25 6.10 26.84
CA ALA A 74 -11.29 5.77 27.90
C ALA A 74 -10.38 6.95 28.29
N GLN A 75 -10.63 8.14 27.73
CA GLN A 75 -10.07 9.43 28.15
C GLN A 75 -11.14 10.22 28.91
#